data_AF-A0A7C8GVI1-F1
#
_entry.id   AF-A0A7C8GVI1-F1
#
_cell.length_a   1.000
_cell.length_b   1.000
_cell.length_c   1.000
_cell.angle_alpha   90.00
_cell.angle_beta   90.00
_cell.angle_gamma   90.00
#
_symmetry.space_group_name_H-M   'P 1'
#
loop_
_entity.id
_entity.type
_entity.pdbx_description
1 polymer ?
#
loop_
_entity_poly.entity_id
_entity_poly.type
_entity_poly.pdbx_seq_one_letter_code
_entity_poly.pdbx_strand_id
1 'polypeptide(L)'
;MRTTGNPLTLNPKKDWVFCLENLELAFEKDVLERITDDWNSGVDINTIAKRERRLEDEIFLALYHQARLGKITKPFAFKPGSKANGKVS
;
A
#
# COMPACT_ATOMS: atom_id res chain seq x y z
N MET A 1 -7.95 -2.70 -11.16
CA MET A 1 -8.81 -2.08 -12.17
C MET A 1 -7.88 -1.55 -13.25
N ARG A 2 -7.89 -2.13 -14.45
CA ARG A 2 -7.09 -1.64 -15.58
C ARG A 2 -7.94 -0.58 -16.28
N THR A 3 -7.58 0.69 -16.21
CA THR A 3 -8.15 1.69 -17.11
C THR A 3 -7.52 1.45 -18.48
N THR A 4 -8.30 0.99 -19.44
CA THR A 4 -7.92 0.67 -20.83
C THR A 4 -7.57 1.92 -21.66
N GLY A 5 -7.01 2.97 -21.06
CA GLY A 5 -6.82 4.27 -21.70
C GLY A 5 -8.11 5.07 -21.94
N ASN A 6 -9.28 4.50 -21.64
CA ASN A 6 -10.53 5.24 -21.66
C ASN A 6 -10.66 6.10 -20.40
N PRO A 7 -10.97 7.41 -20.53
CA PRO A 7 -11.25 8.27 -19.39
C PRO A 7 -12.39 7.68 -18.55
N LEU A 8 -12.24 7.72 -17.22
CA LEU A 8 -13.34 7.46 -16.31
C LEU A 8 -14.36 8.61 -16.45
N THR A 9 -15.43 8.37 -17.20
CA THR A 9 -16.53 9.33 -17.32
C THR A 9 -17.44 9.20 -16.10
N LEU A 10 -17.24 10.08 -15.12
CA LEU A 10 -18.14 10.20 -13.98
C LEU A 10 -19.51 10.73 -14.44
N ASN A 11 -20.59 10.29 -13.79
CA ASN A 11 -21.94 10.79 -14.09
C ASN A 11 -22.06 12.26 -13.64
N PRO A 12 -22.28 13.22 -14.54
CA PRO A 12 -22.28 14.64 -14.20
C PRO A 12 -23.49 15.09 -13.36
N LYS A 13 -24.52 14.25 -13.19
CA LYS A 13 -25.69 14.54 -12.35
C LYS A 13 -25.49 14.21 -10.87
N LYS A 14 -24.34 13.68 -10.50
CA LYS A 14 -24.01 13.32 -9.12
C LYS A 14 -22.93 14.26 -8.59
N ASP A 15 -23.01 14.55 -7.30
CA ASP A 15 -21.99 15.30 -6.59
C ASP A 15 -20.91 14.33 -6.10
N TRP A 16 -19.75 14.36 -6.76
CA TRP A 16 -18.65 13.46 -6.48
C TRP A 16 -17.62 14.15 -5.60
N VAL A 17 -17.17 13.44 -4.56
CA VAL A 17 -16.01 13.84 -3.77
C VAL A 17 -14.83 12.98 -4.17
N PHE A 18 -13.73 13.61 -4.58
CA PHE A 18 -12.47 12.92 -4.86
C PHE A 18 -11.73 12.68 -3.55
N CYS A 19 -11.86 11.46 -3.02
CA CYS A 19 -11.15 11.10 -1.80
C CYS A 19 -9.64 11.07 -2.05
N LEU A 20 -8.88 11.67 -1.12
CA LEU A 20 -7.42 11.61 -1.06
C LEU A 20 -6.71 12.30 -2.25
N GLU A 21 -7.37 13.29 -2.87
CA GLU A 21 -6.81 14.07 -3.98
C GLU A 21 -5.57 14.88 -3.58
N ASN A 22 -5.40 15.13 -2.28
CA ASN A 22 -4.27 15.86 -1.72
C ASN A 22 -3.02 14.99 -1.48
N LEU A 23 -3.07 13.69 -1.78
CA LEU A 23 -1.95 12.76 -1.61
C LEU A 23 -1.13 12.60 -2.90
N GLU A 24 0.18 12.43 -2.76
CA GLU A 24 1.09 12.10 -3.85
C GLU A 24 1.20 10.58 -4.03
N LEU A 25 0.31 10.00 -4.85
CA LEU A 25 0.26 8.53 -5.07
C LEU A 25 1.21 8.01 -6.15
N ALA A 26 2.08 8.86 -6.69
CA ALA A 26 3.09 8.49 -7.65
C ALA A 26 4.44 8.30 -6.94
N PHE A 27 5.08 7.16 -7.19
CA PHE A 27 6.36 6.80 -6.59
C PHE A 27 7.36 6.48 -7.69
N GLU A 28 8.60 6.92 -7.51
CA GLU A 28 9.71 6.35 -8.25
C GLU A 28 9.82 4.86 -7.93
N LYS A 29 10.24 4.07 -8.92
CA LYS A 29 10.22 2.61 -8.82
C LYS A 29 11.10 2.09 -7.69
N ASP A 30 12.29 2.66 -7.54
CA ASP A 30 13.27 2.32 -6.50
C ASP A 30 12.77 2.69 -5.10
N VAL A 31 12.13 3.86 -4.95
CA VAL A 31 11.46 4.27 -3.69
C VAL A 31 10.41 3.24 -3.29
N LEU A 32 9.60 2.82 -4.24
CA LEU A 32 8.53 1.85 -4.01
C LEU A 32 9.07 0.45 -3.64
N GLU A 33 10.20 0.05 -4.22
CA GLU A 33 10.92 -1.17 -3.85
C GLU A 33 11.48 -1.06 -2.42
N ARG A 34 12.14 0.05 -2.05
CA ARG A 34 12.64 0.27 -0.67
C ARG A 34 11.53 0.22 0.38
N ILE A 35 10.40 0.90 0.13
CA ILE A 35 9.23 0.87 1.03
C ILE A 35 8.75 -0.58 1.26
N THR A 36 8.73 -1.37 0.19
CA THR A 36 8.30 -2.77 0.23
C THR A 36 9.25 -3.62 1.08
N ASP A 37 10.56 -3.45 0.87
CA ASP A 37 11.60 -4.19 1.59
C ASP A 37 11.64 -3.83 3.07
N ASP A 38 11.56 -2.53 3.40
CA ASP A 38 11.49 -2.05 4.79
C ASP A 38 10.28 -2.65 5.51
N TRP A 39 9.10 -2.61 4.88
CA TRP A 39 7.89 -3.20 5.46
C TRP A 39 8.06 -4.71 5.69
N ASN A 40 8.50 -5.45 4.68
CA ASN A 40 8.71 -6.90 4.77
C ASN A 40 9.77 -7.27 5.83
N SER A 41 10.74 -6.38 6.06
CA SER A 41 11.77 -6.52 7.11
C SER A 41 11.27 -6.21 8.52
N GLY A 42 10.01 -5.82 8.68
CA GLY A 42 9.39 -5.56 9.97
C GLY A 42 9.24 -4.09 10.32
N VAL A 43 9.77 -3.16 9.53
CA VAL A 43 9.69 -1.71 9.80
C VAL A 43 8.22 -1.26 9.77
N ASP A 44 7.87 -0.34 10.68
CA ASP A 44 6.53 0.23 10.77
C ASP A 44 6.32 1.41 9.81
N ILE A 45 5.05 1.72 9.51
CA ILE A 45 4.67 2.75 8.53
C ILE A 45 5.18 4.14 8.93
N ASN A 46 5.12 4.51 10.21
CA ASN A 46 5.57 5.83 10.68
C ASN A 46 7.08 6.02 10.44
N THR A 47 7.88 4.98 10.72
CA THR A 47 9.32 4.99 10.46
C THR A 47 9.62 5.09 8.95
N ILE A 48 8.91 4.33 8.11
CA ILE A 48 9.09 4.38 6.65
C ILE A 48 8.72 5.77 6.10
N ALA A 49 7.58 6.33 6.54
CA ALA A 49 7.11 7.66 6.15
C ALA A 49 8.15 8.75 6.43
N LYS A 50 8.78 8.71 7.62
CA LYS A 50 9.86 9.64 7.98
C LYS A 50 11.09 9.51 7.09
N ARG A 51 11.49 8.27 6.74
CA ARG A 51 12.66 8.02 5.88
C ARG A 51 12.45 8.54 4.46
N GLU A 52 11.30 8.23 3.88
CA GLU A 52 10.96 8.61 2.50
C GLU A 52 10.34 10.01 2.40
N ARG A 53 10.25 10.74 3.53
CA ARG A 53 9.69 12.11 3.64
C ARG A 53 8.28 12.22 3.04
N ARG A 54 7.43 11.24 3.34
CA ARG A 54 6.08 11.07 2.81
C ARG A 54 5.05 11.02 3.94
N LEU A 55 3.77 11.15 3.59
CA LEU A 55 2.69 10.96 4.56
C LEU A 55 2.46 9.46 4.83
N GLU A 56 2.04 9.12 6.06
CA GLU A 56 1.77 7.73 6.43
C GLU A 56 0.69 7.09 5.56
N ASP A 57 -0.32 7.87 5.16
CA ASP A 57 -1.40 7.42 4.26
C ASP A 57 -0.88 7.06 2.86
N GLU A 58 0.09 7.82 2.34
CA GLU A 58 0.75 7.53 1.07
C GLU A 58 1.53 6.23 1.14
N ILE A 59 2.29 6.04 2.22
CA ILE A 59 3.02 4.79 2.48
C ILE A 59 2.06 3.61 2.61
N PHE A 60 0.96 3.77 3.34
CA PHE A 60 -0.06 2.74 3.48
C PHE A 60 -0.64 2.35 2.10
N LEU A 61 -1.00 3.32 1.28
CA LEU A 61 -1.54 3.07 -0.06
C LEU A 61 -0.51 2.42 -0.98
N ALA A 62 0.77 2.80 -0.88
CA ALA A 62 1.86 2.16 -1.59
C ALA A 62 2.01 0.67 -1.19
N LEU A 63 2.01 0.38 0.11
CA LEU A 63 2.09 -0.99 0.62
C LEU A 63 0.85 -1.81 0.22
N TYR A 64 -0.34 -1.23 0.29
CA TYR A 64 -1.57 -1.87 -0.19
C TYR A 64 -1.48 -2.22 -1.68
N HIS A 65 -0.98 -1.30 -2.50
CA HIS A 65 -0.72 -1.55 -3.92
C HIS A 65 0.26 -2.71 -4.12
N GLN A 66 1.37 -2.75 -3.38
CA GLN A 66 2.35 -3.85 -3.46
C GLN A 66 1.76 -5.19 -2.98
N ALA A 67 0.86 -5.17 -1.99
CA ALA A 67 0.16 -6.36 -1.52
C ALA A 67 -0.78 -6.92 -2.59
N ARG A 68 -1.47 -6.04 -3.34
CA ARG A 68 -2.28 -6.40 -4.51
C ARG A 68 -1.46 -7.06 -5.62
N LEU A 69 -0.15 -6.80 -5.67
CA LEU A 69 0.80 -7.43 -6.59
C LEU A 69 1.49 -8.68 -6.01
N GLY A 70 1.16 -9.09 -4.78
CA GLY A 70 1.74 -10.28 -4.13
C GLY A 70 3.18 -10.09 -3.62
N LYS A 71 3.62 -8.83 -3.43
CA LYS A 71 5.00 -8.52 -3.00
C LYS A 71 5.15 -8.31 -1.49
N ILE A 72 4.05 -8.25 -0.74
CA ILE A 72 4.06 -8.12 0.72
C ILE A 72 4.01 -9.49 1.37
N THR A 73 5.01 -9.78 2.21
CA THR A 73 5.11 -11.02 3.01
C THR A 73 4.71 -10.80 4.47
N LYS A 74 4.97 -9.60 5.02
CA LYS A 74 4.53 -9.22 6.36
C LYS A 74 3.03 -8.85 6.35
N PRO A 75 2.17 -9.51 7.15
CA PRO A 75 0.76 -9.17 7.20
C PRO A 75 0.52 -7.81 7.85
N PHE A 76 -0.45 -7.04 7.33
CA PHE A 76 -0.89 -5.77 7.92
C PHE A 76 -1.57 -5.94 9.28
N ALA A 77 -2.31 -7.03 9.45
CA ALA A 77 -2.97 -7.37 10.69
C ALA A 77 -2.58 -8.78 11.10
N PHE A 78 -2.11 -8.91 12.34
CA PHE A 78 -1.97 -10.21 12.97
C PHE A 78 -3.37 -10.74 13.30
N LYS A 79 -3.76 -11.90 12.76
CA LYS A 79 -4.93 -12.62 13.24
C LYS A 79 -4.52 -13.43 14.49
N PRO A 80 -4.98 -13.07 15.70
CA PRO A 80 -4.74 -13.91 16.86
C PRO A 80 -5.54 -15.21 16.67
N GLY A 81 -4.86 -16.33 16.39
CA GLY A 81 -5.50 -17.64 16.29
C GLY A 81 -5.03 -18.53 15.14
N SER A 82 -4.30 -18.02 14.15
CA SER A 82 -3.65 -18.89 13.16
C SER A 82 -2.39 -19.49 13.78
N LYS A 83 -2.54 -20.59 14.51
CA LYS A 83 -1.41 -21.45 14.85
C LYS A 83 -0.76 -21.86 13.53
N ALA A 84 0.47 -21.39 13.30
CA ALA A 84 1.35 -22.06 12.36
C ALA A 84 1.44 -23.50 12.84
N ASN A 85 0.96 -24.46 12.04
CA ASN A 85 1.19 -25.86 12.29
C ASN A 85 2.70 -26.08 12.27
N GLY A 86 3.31 -26.06 13.46
CA GLY A 86 4.66 -26.50 13.67
C GLY A 86 4.74 -27.97 13.32
N LYS A 87 5.32 -28.30 12.17
CA LYS A 87 6.06 -29.55 12.06
C LYS A 87 7.40 -29.33 12.75
N VAL A 88 7.48 -29.80 13.98
CA VAL A 88 8.74 -30.07 14.68
C VAL A 88 9.08 -31.52 14.35
N SER A 89 10.32 -31.71 13.87
CA SER A 89 11.01 -32.99 13.57
C SER A 89 10.50 -33.83 12.40
#